data_AF-A0A3D3DN02-F1
#
_entry.id   AF-A0A3D3DN02-F1
#
_cell.length_a   1.000
_cell.length_b   1.000
_cell.length_c   1.000
_cell.angle_alpha   90.00
_cell.angle_beta   90.00
_cell.angle_gamma   90.00
#
_symmetry.space_group_name_H-M   'P 1'
#
loop_
_entity.id
_entity.type
_entity.pdbx_description
1 polymer ?
#
loop_
_entity_poly.entity_id
_entity_poly.type
_entity_poly.pdbx_seq_one_letter_code
_entity_poly.pdbx_strand_id
1 'polypeptide(L)' 'MDASVLLSRLACPLIPVVVIDSLDDAVPLADALLQGGVSALEIT' A
#
# COMPACT_ATOMS: atom_id res chain seq x y z
N MET A 1 8.81 -12.66 12.78
CA MET A 1 8.74 -11.19 12.59
C MET A 1 7.31 -10.80 12.88
N ASP A 2 7.08 -9.98 13.90
CA ASP A 2 5.71 -9.57 14.30
C ASP A 2 5.29 -8.36 13.46
N ALA A 3 4.41 -8.58 12.48
CA ALA A 3 3.91 -7.52 11.60
C ALA A 3 3.01 -6.52 12.34
N SER A 4 2.47 -6.86 13.52
CA SER A 4 1.57 -5.97 14.27
C SER A 4 2.25 -4.68 14.72
N VAL A 5 3.55 -4.74 15.04
CA VAL A 5 4.36 -3.57 15.42
C VAL A 5 4.56 -2.62 14.23
N LEU A 6 4.66 -3.15 13.01
CA LEU A 6 4.75 -2.34 11.80
C LEU A 6 3.40 -1.72 11.46
N LEU A 7 2.32 -2.51 11.52
CA LEU A 7 0.97 -2.05 11.22
C LEU A 7 0.48 -0.97 12.19
N SER A 8 0.83 -1.07 13.48
CA SER A 8 0.46 -0.07 14.50
C SER A 8 1.10 1.31 14.30
N ARG A 9 2.11 1.43 13.42
CA ARG A 9 2.74 2.71 13.06
C ARG A 9 2.19 3.31 11.77
N LEU A 10 1.38 2.56 11.02
CA LEU A 10 0.75 3.05 9.80
C LEU A 10 -0.52 3.82 10.14
N ALA A 11 -0.83 4.84 9.33
CA ALA A 11 -2.10 5.55 9.44
C ALA A 11 -3.30 4.63 9.14
N CYS A 12 -3.08 3.58 8.35
CA CYS A 12 -4.05 2.53 8.06
C CYS A 12 -3.41 1.16 8.40
N PRO A 13 -4.03 0.32 9.23
CA PRO A 13 -3.46 -0.96 9.67
C PRO A 13 -3.64 -2.07 8.62
N LEU A 14 -3.40 -1.76 7.35
CA LEU A 14 -3.51 -2.64 6.19
C LEU A 14 -2.35 -2.36 5.25
N ILE A 15 -1.71 -3.41 4.74
CA ILE A 15 -0.72 -3.33 3.65
C ILE A 15 -1.28 -4.17 2.49
N PRO A 16 -1.74 -3.55 1.39
CA PRO A 16 -2.17 -4.26 0.21
C PRO A 16 -0.97 -4.85 -0.53
N VAL A 17 -1.11 -6.11 -0.95
CA VAL A 17 -0.20 -6.78 -1.88
C VAL A 17 -0.77 -6.58 -3.28
N VAL A 18 -0.01 -5.89 -4.13
CA VAL A 18 -0.47 -5.41 -5.44
C VAL A 18 0.42 -6.00 -6.52
N VAL A 19 -0.21 -6.59 -7.54
CA VAL A 19 0.45 -6.93 -8.80
C VAL A 19 0.23 -5.79 -9.78
N ILE A 20 1.31 -5.29 -10.39
CA ILE A 20 1.24 -4.23 -11.41
C ILE A 20 1.32 -4.89 -12.79
N ASP A 21 0.18 -5.00 -13.47
CA ASP A 21 0.10 -5.59 -14.82
C ASP A 21 0.58 -4.61 -15.91
N SER A 22 0.29 -3.32 -15.73
CA SER A 22 0.77 -2.22 -16.58
C SER A 22 1.51 -1.16 -15.75
N LEU A 23 2.68 -0.74 -16.22
CA LEU A 23 3.48 0.29 -15.56
C LEU A 23 2.76 1.65 -15.53
N ASP A 24 1.87 1.91 -16.50
CA ASP A 24 1.10 3.14 -16.57
C ASP A 24 0.11 3.28 -15.39
N ASP A 25 -0.28 2.16 -14.77
CA ASP A 25 -1.22 2.13 -13.64
C ASP A 25 -0.55 2.35 -12.29
N ALA A 26 0.79 2.23 -12.20
CA ALA A 26 1.50 2.23 -10.94
C ALA A 26 1.32 3.53 -10.14
N VAL A 27 1.46 4.68 -10.81
CA VAL A 27 1.34 6.00 -10.18
C VAL A 27 -0.12 6.35 -9.88
N PRO A 28 -1.08 6.22 -10.84
CA PRO A 28 -2.49 6.49 -10.55
C PRO A 28 -3.06 5.64 -9.40
N LEU A 29 -2.65 4.36 -9.32
CA LEU A 29 -3.06 3.47 -8.23
C LEU A 29 -2.52 3.94 -6.88
N ALA A 30 -1.23 4.28 -6.81
CA ALA A 30 -0.60 4.78 -5.60
C ALA A 30 -1.24 6.08 -5.11
N ASP A 31 -1.55 7.01 -6.02
CA ASP A 31 -2.22 8.27 -5.68
C ASP A 31 -3.62 8.04 -5.10
N ALA A 32 -4.42 7.15 -5.72
CA ALA A 32 -5.75 6.82 -5.25
C ALA A 32 -5.72 6.17 -3.84
N LEU A 33 -4.77 5.27 -3.61
CA LEU A 33 -4.59 4.61 -2.32
C LEU A 33 -4.14 5.60 -1.24
N LEU A 34 -3.23 6.51 -1.57
CA LEU A 34 -2.76 7.55 -0.67
C LEU A 34 -3.90 8.50 -0.27
N GLN A 35 -4.74 8.92 -1.22
CA GLN A 35 -5.93 9.71 -0.95
C GLN A 35 -6.94 8.96 -0.05
N GLY A 36 -7.00 7.64 -0.17
CA GLY A 36 -7.78 6.75 0.71
C GLY A 36 -7.16 6.49 2.09
N GLY A 37 -5.99 7.07 2.39
CA GLY A 37 -5.29 6.90 3.67
C GLY A 37 -4.37 5.67 3.74
N VAL A 38 -4.13 4.98 2.63
CA VAL A 38 -3.21 3.84 2.54
C VAL A 38 -1.85 4.34 2.05
N SER A 39 -0.88 4.41 2.96
CA SER A 39 0.45 4.99 2.69
C SER A 39 1.57 3.97 2.50
N ALA A 40 1.28 2.68 2.65
CA ALA A 40 2.25 1.60 2.49
C ALA A 40 1.66 0.50 1.61
N LEU A 41 2.47 -0.03 0.69
CA LEU A 41 2.07 -1.07 -0.28
C LEU A 41 3.19 -2.10 -0.41
N GLU A 42 2.82 -3.34 -0.70
CA GLU A 42 3.74 -4.39 -1.14
C GLU A 42 3.48 -4.67 -2.62
N ILE A 43 4.53 -4.65 -3.45
CA ILE A 43 4.42 -4.89 -4.89
C ILE A 43 5.01 -6.26 -5.22
N THR A 44 4.30 -7.07 -6.01
CA THR A 44 4.73 -8.40 -6.50
C THR A 44 4.70 -8.46 -8.02
#